data_AF-A0A7C1YTG3-F1
#
_entry.id   AF-A0A7C1YTG3-F1
#
_cell.length_a   1.000
_cell.length_b   1.000
_cell.length_c   1.000
_cell.angle_alpha   90.00
_cell.angle_beta   90.00
_cell.angle_gamma   90.00
#
_symmetry.space_group_name_H-M   'P 1'
#
loop_
_entity.id
_entity.type
_entity.pdbx_description
1 polymer ?
#
loop_
_entity_poly.entity_id
_entity_poly.type
_entity_poly.pdbx_seq_one_letter_code
_entity_poly.pdbx_strand_id
1 'polypeptide(L)'
;MKKFANPKLFFLLLSYIFNMEELTTDSIIKFLQTEGVELIGVSPIEPLLTDKRYKENVNRICPSAKCVVVIGTIFPQSVLDACPENPRPARYTLDALYSEGTGYRIKLARFIEEKGFRAVLIPAYLPVEMNYETFGLKGDLNLKHAAFEAGLGSRGKSDLLITKNYGPRVRLFGLITDADIEPTPKDDIDYCRDCQVCIKSCPSGAISESGCDPKVCSPYAMKNGLPSILKFFKTLENESSPQKIFKKLRSLEIWDFWQALSQGSFYECFMCIQYFMCIQYFWSLVMGYI
;
A
#
# COMPACT_ATOMS: atom_id res chain seq x y z
N MET A 1 -3.30 54.82 21.31
CA MET A 1 -2.46 54.81 20.10
C MET A 1 -2.81 53.59 19.25
N LYS A 2 -3.66 53.75 18.23
CA LYS A 2 -4.01 52.70 17.27
C LYS A 2 -2.83 52.55 16.29
N LYS A 3 -2.12 51.42 16.33
CA LYS A 3 -1.13 51.09 15.30
C LYS A 3 -1.89 50.76 14.02
N PHE A 4 -1.75 51.61 13.02
CA PHE A 4 -2.20 51.35 11.66
C PHE A 4 -1.55 50.06 11.16
N ALA A 5 -2.36 49.02 10.91
CA ALA A 5 -1.93 47.91 10.09
C ALA A 5 -1.52 48.48 8.73
N ASN A 6 -0.32 48.15 8.26
CA ASN A 6 0.20 48.65 6.99
C ASN A 6 -0.80 48.27 5.87
N PRO A 7 -1.45 49.23 5.20
CA PRO A 7 -2.49 48.94 4.20
C PRO A 7 -1.96 48.06 3.08
N LYS A 8 -0.67 48.20 2.70
CA LYS A 8 -0.05 47.32 1.71
C LYS A 8 0.07 45.88 2.19
N LEU A 9 0.37 45.66 3.48
CA LEU A 9 0.44 44.32 4.06
C LEU A 9 -0.95 43.69 4.16
N PHE A 10 -1.98 44.49 4.47
CA PHE A 10 -3.37 44.05 4.45
C PHE A 10 -3.85 43.70 3.03
N PHE A 11 -3.52 44.51 2.02
CA PHE A 11 -3.83 44.21 0.62
C PHE A 11 -3.02 43.03 0.05
N LEU A 12 -1.77 42.82 0.48
CA LEU A 12 -0.96 41.65 0.11
C LEU A 12 -1.50 40.37 0.77
N LEU A 13 -1.90 40.44 2.04
CA LEU A 13 -2.58 39.33 2.72
C LEU A 13 -3.92 39.03 2.07
N LEU A 14 -4.74 40.05 1.75
CA LEU A 14 -5.96 39.85 0.99
C LEU A 14 -5.66 39.27 -0.39
N SER A 15 -4.73 39.80 -1.18
CA SER A 15 -4.46 39.25 -2.52
C SER A 15 -3.89 37.83 -2.45
N TYR A 16 -3.14 37.50 -1.41
CA TYR A 16 -2.68 36.13 -1.14
C TYR A 16 -3.83 35.20 -0.74
N ILE A 17 -4.73 35.67 0.13
CA ILE A 17 -5.94 34.95 0.54
C ILE A 17 -6.93 34.78 -0.63
N PHE A 18 -7.06 35.79 -1.50
CA PHE A 18 -7.97 35.81 -2.65
C PHE A 18 -7.41 35.10 -3.89
N ASN A 19 -6.08 34.89 -4.00
CA ASN A 19 -5.45 34.12 -5.09
C ASN A 19 -5.16 32.67 -4.73
N MET A 20 -5.55 32.20 -3.55
CA MET A 20 -5.52 30.78 -3.26
C MET A 20 -6.68 30.12 -4.00
N GLU A 21 -6.39 29.49 -5.14
CA GLU A 21 -7.34 28.54 -5.75
C GLU A 21 -7.88 27.62 -4.66
N GLU A 22 -9.21 27.50 -4.58
CA GLU A 22 -9.90 26.67 -3.60
C GLU A 22 -9.45 25.22 -3.74
N LEU A 23 -9.19 24.56 -2.60
CA LEU A 23 -8.82 23.14 -2.61
C LEU A 23 -10.08 22.32 -2.91
N THR A 24 -10.09 21.69 -4.08
CA THR A 24 -11.16 20.81 -4.55
C THR A 24 -10.59 19.44 -4.94
N THR A 25 -11.44 18.43 -5.05
CA THR A 25 -11.05 17.10 -5.53
C THR A 25 -10.42 17.16 -6.92
N ASP A 26 -10.98 17.97 -7.83
CA ASP A 26 -10.41 18.17 -9.17
C ASP A 26 -9.02 18.81 -9.12
N SER A 27 -8.79 19.78 -8.22
CA SER A 27 -7.46 20.40 -8.06
C SER A 27 -6.42 19.38 -7.59
N ILE A 28 -6.78 18.48 -6.67
CA ILE A 28 -5.92 17.41 -6.17
C ILE A 28 -5.61 16.40 -7.27
N ILE A 29 -6.64 15.95 -8.00
CA ILE A 29 -6.48 15.01 -9.11
C ILE A 29 -5.56 15.61 -10.17
N LYS A 30 -5.79 16.86 -10.57
CA LYS A 30 -4.97 17.55 -11.58
C LYS A 30 -3.53 17.73 -11.13
N PHE A 31 -3.30 18.07 -9.86
CA PHE A 31 -1.96 18.16 -9.27
C PHE A 31 -1.24 16.81 -9.37
N LEU A 32 -1.86 15.74 -8.90
CA LEU A 32 -1.28 14.40 -8.92
C LEU A 32 -1.05 13.86 -10.35
N GLN A 33 -1.94 14.16 -11.28
CA GLN A 33 -1.76 13.84 -12.70
C GLN A 33 -0.53 14.56 -13.28
N THR A 34 -0.30 15.82 -12.89
CA THR A 34 0.88 16.59 -13.30
C THR A 34 2.18 15.98 -12.74
N GLU A 35 2.10 15.38 -11.55
CA GLU A 35 3.20 14.62 -10.93
C GLU A 35 3.39 13.22 -11.54
N GLY A 36 2.52 12.79 -12.45
CA GLY A 36 2.60 11.51 -13.14
C GLY A 36 1.84 10.36 -12.48
N VAL A 37 0.92 10.64 -11.56
CA VAL A 37 0.09 9.62 -10.91
C VAL A 37 -1.10 9.25 -11.78
N GLU A 38 -1.27 7.97 -12.08
CA GLU A 38 -2.37 7.47 -12.93
C GLU A 38 -3.61 7.03 -12.14
N LEU A 39 -3.44 6.48 -10.93
CA LEU A 39 -4.53 5.97 -10.10
C LEU A 39 -4.74 6.87 -8.88
N ILE A 40 -5.79 7.68 -8.90
CA ILE A 40 -6.09 8.70 -7.89
C ILE A 40 -7.56 8.63 -7.53
N GLY A 41 -7.87 8.65 -6.24
CA GLY A 41 -9.24 8.77 -5.76
C GLY A 41 -9.31 9.44 -4.39
N VAL A 42 -10.50 9.90 -4.00
CA VAL A 42 -10.77 10.51 -2.70
C VAL A 42 -11.86 9.71 -2.02
N SER A 43 -11.52 9.03 -0.93
CA SER A 43 -12.47 8.28 -0.10
C SER A 43 -13.01 9.16 1.01
N PRO A 44 -14.32 9.13 1.32
CA PRO A 44 -14.81 9.66 2.59
C PRO A 44 -14.20 8.88 3.76
N ILE A 45 -14.03 9.51 4.91
CA ILE A 45 -13.40 8.85 6.06
C ILE A 45 -14.36 7.88 6.77
N GLU A 46 -15.65 8.22 6.83
CA GLU A 46 -16.64 7.57 7.69
C GLU A 46 -16.77 6.05 7.46
N PRO A 47 -16.84 5.54 6.20
CA PRO A 47 -16.93 4.09 5.98
C PRO A 47 -15.69 3.33 6.49
N LEU A 48 -14.54 4.00 6.55
CA LEU A 48 -13.26 3.40 6.94
C LEU A 48 -13.12 3.19 8.45
N LEU A 49 -13.98 3.84 9.25
CA LEU A 49 -13.90 3.86 10.71
C LEU A 49 -14.85 2.85 11.39
N THR A 50 -15.36 1.88 10.64
CA THR A 50 -16.21 0.79 11.16
C THR A 50 -15.45 -0.15 12.09
N ASP A 51 -14.17 -0.42 11.81
CA ASP A 51 -13.25 -1.08 12.74
C ASP A 51 -12.81 -0.07 13.80
N LYS A 52 -13.05 -0.40 15.08
CA LYS A 52 -12.69 0.44 16.24
C LYS A 52 -11.22 0.85 16.23
N ARG A 53 -10.31 -0.05 15.81
CA ARG A 53 -8.87 0.23 15.74
C ARG A 53 -8.54 1.32 14.72
N TYR A 54 -9.16 1.26 13.53
CA TYR A 54 -8.99 2.29 12.51
C TYR A 54 -9.51 3.64 13.01
N LYS A 55 -10.66 3.65 13.69
CA LYS A 55 -11.19 4.86 14.35
C LYS A 55 -10.21 5.45 15.38
N GLU A 56 -9.67 4.62 16.27
CA GLU A 56 -8.72 5.06 17.29
C GLU A 56 -7.41 5.57 16.68
N ASN A 57 -6.87 4.89 15.67
CA ASN A 57 -5.66 5.31 14.97
C ASN A 57 -5.86 6.64 14.24
N VAL A 58 -6.93 6.78 13.46
CA VAL A 58 -7.25 8.06 12.79
C VAL A 58 -7.44 9.17 13.81
N ASN A 59 -8.14 8.94 14.92
CA ASN A 59 -8.30 9.94 15.99
C ASN A 59 -6.96 10.38 16.60
N ARG A 60 -5.96 9.50 16.67
CA ARG A 60 -4.61 9.85 17.16
C ARG A 60 -3.79 10.63 16.13
N ILE A 61 -3.99 10.36 14.84
CA ILE A 61 -3.21 10.91 13.72
C ILE A 61 -3.79 12.25 13.25
N CYS A 62 -5.09 12.28 12.98
CA CYS A 62 -5.83 13.43 12.49
C CYS A 62 -7.30 13.33 12.96
N PRO A 63 -7.62 13.78 14.20
CA PRO A 63 -8.98 13.69 14.73
C PRO A 63 -10.03 14.49 13.96
N SER A 64 -9.61 15.48 13.17
CA SER A 64 -10.46 16.25 12.26
C SER A 64 -10.57 15.66 10.85
N ALA A 65 -10.03 14.45 10.62
CA ALA A 65 -10.04 13.83 9.29
C ALA A 65 -11.45 13.79 8.70
N LYS A 66 -11.56 14.14 7.41
CA LYS A 66 -12.79 14.10 6.62
C LYS A 66 -12.68 13.15 5.44
N CYS A 67 -11.49 13.01 4.86
CA CYS A 67 -11.28 12.11 3.74
C CYS A 67 -9.86 11.56 3.69
N VAL A 68 -9.66 10.59 2.80
CA VAL A 68 -8.36 10.01 2.46
C VAL A 68 -8.15 10.14 0.96
N VAL A 69 -7.09 10.82 0.56
CA VAL A 69 -6.62 10.78 -0.83
C VAL A 69 -5.85 9.49 -1.04
N VAL A 70 -6.35 8.64 -1.94
CA VAL A 70 -5.79 7.34 -2.27
C VAL A 70 -5.01 7.45 -3.58
N ILE A 71 -3.78 6.97 -3.57
CA ILE A 71 -2.89 6.93 -4.72
C ILE A 71 -2.49 5.48 -4.99
N GLY A 72 -2.43 5.09 -6.26
CA GLY A 72 -1.85 3.81 -6.69
C GLY A 72 -0.57 4.02 -7.51
N THR A 73 0.48 3.27 -7.18
CA THR A 73 1.61 3.05 -8.10
C THR A 73 1.47 1.70 -8.80
N ILE A 74 1.90 1.64 -10.06
CA ILE A 74 1.64 0.50 -10.94
C ILE A 74 2.86 -0.42 -10.99
N PHE A 75 2.64 -1.70 -10.75
CA PHE A 75 3.69 -2.71 -10.83
C PHE A 75 3.91 -3.14 -12.30
N PRO A 76 5.10 -2.92 -12.89
CA PRO A 76 5.36 -3.29 -14.28
C PRO A 76 5.20 -4.80 -14.52
N GLN A 77 4.50 -5.17 -15.60
CA GLN A 77 4.20 -6.58 -15.91
C GLN A 77 5.49 -7.39 -16.14
N SER A 78 6.42 -6.85 -16.93
CA SER A 78 7.68 -7.52 -17.29
C SER A 78 8.55 -7.89 -16.09
N VAL A 79 8.43 -7.16 -14.98
CA VAL A 79 9.12 -7.49 -13.73
C VAL A 79 8.47 -8.69 -13.05
N LEU A 80 7.14 -8.81 -13.12
CA LEU A 80 6.37 -9.92 -12.57
C LEU A 80 6.49 -11.19 -13.41
N ASP A 81 6.73 -11.07 -14.71
CA ASP A 81 6.94 -12.21 -15.62
C ASP A 81 8.16 -13.06 -15.24
N ALA A 82 9.11 -12.52 -14.47
CA ALA A 82 10.23 -13.27 -13.93
C ALA A 82 9.90 -14.12 -12.68
N CYS A 83 8.67 -14.04 -12.16
CA CYS A 83 8.21 -14.82 -11.03
C CYS A 83 7.52 -16.11 -11.49
N PRO A 84 7.68 -17.24 -10.77
CA PRO A 84 8.39 -17.38 -9.49
C PRO A 84 9.90 -17.65 -9.61
N GLU A 85 10.45 -17.82 -10.81
CA GLU A 85 11.81 -18.31 -11.05
C GLU A 85 12.87 -17.40 -10.42
N ASN A 86 12.68 -16.08 -10.50
CA ASN A 86 13.55 -15.09 -9.89
C ASN A 86 12.74 -13.88 -9.37
N PRO A 87 12.31 -13.89 -8.09
CA PRO A 87 11.50 -12.80 -7.53
C PRO A 87 12.31 -11.55 -7.16
N ARG A 88 13.65 -11.57 -7.30
CA ARG A 88 14.52 -10.47 -6.87
C ARG A 88 14.24 -9.14 -7.59
N PRO A 89 14.02 -9.10 -8.93
CA PRO A 89 13.62 -7.86 -9.59
C PRO A 89 12.29 -7.32 -9.05
N ALA A 90 11.30 -8.19 -8.83
CA ALA A 90 10.02 -7.78 -8.26
C ALA A 90 10.17 -7.23 -6.84
N ARG A 91 10.98 -7.88 -5.99
CA ARG A 91 11.28 -7.36 -4.65
C ARG A 91 11.95 -5.99 -4.68
N TYR A 92 12.94 -5.80 -5.55
CA TYR A 92 13.59 -4.49 -5.72
C TYR A 92 12.61 -3.42 -6.22
N THR A 93 11.78 -3.76 -7.21
CA THR A 93 10.75 -2.86 -7.75
C THR A 93 9.70 -2.51 -6.70
N LEU A 94 9.32 -3.43 -5.82
CA LEU A 94 8.38 -3.16 -4.73
C LEU A 94 8.87 -2.00 -3.84
N ASP A 95 10.14 -2.01 -3.45
CA ASP A 95 10.73 -0.98 -2.58
C ASP A 95 10.83 0.36 -3.30
N ALA A 96 11.15 0.34 -4.60
CA ALA A 96 11.14 1.53 -5.45
C ALA A 96 9.74 2.14 -5.58
N LEU A 97 8.70 1.31 -5.78
CA LEU A 97 7.31 1.74 -5.86
C LEU A 97 6.80 2.32 -4.54
N TYR A 98 7.21 1.77 -3.39
CA TYR A 98 6.92 2.36 -2.07
C TYR A 98 7.57 3.74 -1.91
N SER A 99 8.80 3.89 -2.39
CA SER A 99 9.52 5.17 -2.37
C SER A 99 8.87 6.21 -3.27
N GLU A 100 8.48 5.80 -4.48
CA GLU A 100 7.75 6.63 -5.45
C GLU A 100 6.41 7.12 -4.89
N GLY A 101 5.57 6.22 -4.39
CA GLY A 101 4.28 6.57 -3.78
C GLY A 101 4.42 7.44 -2.53
N THR A 102 5.53 7.32 -1.81
CA THR A 102 5.86 8.25 -0.71
C THR A 102 6.26 9.63 -1.23
N GLY A 103 7.03 9.70 -2.31
CA GLY A 103 7.38 10.95 -2.99
C GLY A 103 6.14 11.73 -3.43
N TYR A 104 5.18 11.07 -4.09
CA TYR A 104 3.92 11.71 -4.50
C TYR A 104 3.14 12.28 -3.31
N ARG A 105 3.04 11.51 -2.23
CA ARG A 105 2.30 11.95 -1.03
C ARG A 105 2.96 13.08 -0.28
N ILE A 106 4.29 13.17 -0.25
CA ILE A 106 4.99 14.32 0.36
C ILE A 106 4.69 15.59 -0.42
N LYS A 107 4.71 15.52 -1.76
CA LYS A 107 4.35 16.66 -2.62
C LYS A 107 2.90 17.06 -2.43
N LEU A 108 1.98 16.09 -2.40
CA LEU A 108 0.57 16.32 -2.14
C LEU A 108 0.31 16.93 -0.76
N ALA A 109 1.00 16.45 0.27
CA ALA A 109 0.85 16.99 1.62
C ALA A 109 1.18 18.47 1.65
N ARG A 110 2.31 18.87 1.05
CA ARG A 110 2.70 20.28 0.93
C ARG A 110 1.67 21.10 0.16
N PHE A 111 1.17 20.56 -0.95
CA PHE A 111 0.13 21.22 -1.76
C PHE A 111 -1.15 21.48 -0.95
N ILE A 112 -1.59 20.51 -0.14
CA ILE A 112 -2.79 20.65 0.72
C ILE A 112 -2.50 21.59 1.91
N GLU A 113 -1.33 21.50 2.53
CA GLU A 113 -0.91 22.35 3.65
C GLU A 113 -0.76 23.81 3.25
N GLU A 114 -0.29 24.10 2.03
CA GLU A 114 -0.26 25.45 1.45
C GLU A 114 -1.66 26.06 1.36
N LYS A 115 -2.71 25.23 1.25
CA LYS A 115 -4.12 25.65 1.27
C LYS A 115 -4.72 25.73 2.68
N GLY A 116 -3.93 25.46 3.72
CA GLY A 116 -4.32 25.62 5.12
C GLY A 116 -4.98 24.39 5.75
N PHE A 117 -4.93 23.22 5.08
CA PHE A 117 -5.50 21.97 5.58
C PHE A 117 -4.42 21.04 6.12
N ARG A 118 -4.79 20.15 7.05
CA ARG A 118 -3.89 19.10 7.54
C ARG A 118 -3.77 18.01 6.49
N ALA A 119 -2.57 17.51 6.27
CA ALA A 119 -2.32 16.41 5.35
C ALA A 119 -1.30 15.45 5.95
N VAL A 120 -1.75 14.28 6.39
CA VAL A 120 -0.91 13.33 7.12
C VAL A 120 -0.74 12.04 6.31
N LEU A 121 0.52 11.70 6.05
CA LEU A 121 0.88 10.43 5.44
C LEU A 121 0.76 9.32 6.47
N ILE A 122 0.09 8.23 6.10
CA ILE A 122 0.13 6.97 6.87
C ILE A 122 1.02 5.95 6.16
N PRO A 123 1.79 5.11 6.88
CA PRO A 123 2.56 4.05 6.26
C PRO A 123 1.67 3.11 5.43
N ALA A 124 2.03 2.88 4.17
CA ALA A 124 1.37 1.87 3.33
C ALA A 124 1.81 0.43 3.71
N TYR A 125 2.89 0.34 4.47
CA TYR A 125 3.48 -0.87 4.99
C TYR A 125 4.12 -0.55 6.35
N LEU A 126 5.31 -1.08 6.66
CA LEU A 126 6.06 -0.73 7.87
C LEU A 126 6.45 0.77 7.88
N PRO A 127 6.56 1.40 9.07
CA PRO A 127 6.25 0.83 10.38
C PRO A 127 4.74 0.68 10.61
N VAL A 128 4.37 -0.32 11.42
CA VAL A 128 3.01 -0.49 11.95
C VAL A 128 3.10 -0.69 13.45
N GLU A 129 1.98 -0.49 14.15
CA GLU A 129 1.91 -0.81 15.57
C GLU A 129 2.09 -2.32 15.79
N MET A 130 3.13 -2.70 16.53
CA MET A 130 3.43 -4.09 16.87
C MET A 130 2.74 -4.48 18.18
N ASN A 131 1.81 -5.44 18.12
CA ASN A 131 1.12 -5.97 19.29
C ASN A 131 0.66 -7.42 19.04
N TYR A 132 0.26 -8.13 20.10
CA TYR A 132 -0.20 -9.52 20.02
C TYR A 132 -1.60 -9.68 19.45
N GLU A 133 -2.39 -8.61 19.36
CA GLU A 133 -3.74 -8.68 18.78
C GLU A 133 -3.71 -8.78 17.26
N THR A 134 -2.77 -8.07 16.63
CA THR A 134 -2.67 -7.95 15.17
C THR A 134 -1.41 -8.58 14.59
N PHE A 135 -0.44 -8.93 15.44
CA PHE A 135 0.87 -9.45 15.04
C PHE A 135 1.60 -8.57 14.02
N GLY A 136 1.33 -7.25 14.04
CA GLY A 136 1.92 -6.32 13.06
C GLY A 136 1.39 -6.51 11.63
N LEU A 137 0.18 -7.05 11.47
CA LEU A 137 -0.46 -7.25 10.15
C LEU A 137 -1.54 -6.21 9.82
N LYS A 138 -1.83 -5.27 10.73
CA LYS A 138 -2.81 -4.19 10.53
C LYS A 138 -2.14 -2.81 10.65
N GLY A 139 -2.19 -2.04 9.57
CA GLY A 139 -1.79 -0.62 9.55
C GLY A 139 -2.83 0.32 10.15
N ASP A 140 -2.62 1.63 9.96
CA ASP A 140 -3.48 2.69 10.52
C ASP A 140 -4.88 2.73 9.90
N LEU A 141 -4.98 2.40 8.61
CA LEU A 141 -6.21 2.27 7.84
C LEU A 141 -6.14 1.09 6.87
N ASN A 142 -7.30 0.57 6.49
CA ASN A 142 -7.39 -0.38 5.38
C ASN A 142 -7.38 0.37 4.03
N LEU A 143 -6.19 0.53 3.44
CA LEU A 143 -6.03 1.23 2.16
C LEU A 143 -6.78 0.56 1.00
N LYS A 144 -7.03 -0.76 1.06
CA LYS A 144 -7.83 -1.46 0.04
C LYS A 144 -9.30 -1.08 0.13
N HIS A 145 -9.81 -0.90 1.36
CA HIS A 145 -11.17 -0.40 1.58
C HIS A 145 -11.28 1.06 1.16
N ALA A 146 -10.30 1.91 1.51
CA ALA A 146 -10.25 3.29 1.05
C ALA A 146 -10.26 3.39 -0.49
N ALA A 147 -9.48 2.56 -1.18
CA ALA A 147 -9.47 2.55 -2.63
C ALA A 147 -10.81 2.10 -3.25
N PHE A 148 -11.51 1.16 -2.62
CA PHE A 148 -12.85 0.75 -3.03
C PHE A 148 -13.87 1.87 -2.86
N GLU A 149 -13.89 2.54 -1.70
CA GLU A 149 -14.79 3.68 -1.46
C GLU A 149 -14.46 4.89 -2.35
N ALA A 150 -13.19 5.03 -2.76
CA ALA A 150 -12.76 6.02 -3.74
C ALA A 150 -13.04 5.64 -5.21
N GLY A 151 -13.68 4.49 -5.47
CA GLY A 151 -14.04 4.05 -6.82
C GLY A 151 -12.88 3.57 -7.69
N LEU A 152 -11.77 3.12 -7.10
CA LEU A 152 -10.57 2.72 -7.85
C LEU A 152 -10.58 1.27 -8.35
N GLY A 153 -11.56 0.47 -7.93
CA GLY A 153 -11.69 -0.94 -8.32
C GLY A 153 -12.55 -1.73 -7.34
N SER A 154 -12.64 -3.05 -7.56
CA SER A 154 -13.39 -3.97 -6.69
C SER A 154 -12.48 -4.87 -5.86
N ARG A 155 -13.04 -5.52 -4.83
CA ARG A 155 -12.30 -6.54 -4.07
C ARG A 155 -12.26 -7.84 -4.88
N GLY A 156 -11.06 -8.38 -5.10
CA GLY A 156 -10.87 -9.70 -5.70
C GLY A 156 -10.80 -10.84 -4.67
N LYS A 157 -10.87 -12.09 -5.14
CA LYS A 157 -10.72 -13.29 -4.30
C LYS A 157 -9.37 -13.39 -3.60
N SER A 158 -8.34 -12.73 -4.13
CA SER A 158 -7.02 -12.61 -3.47
C SER A 158 -7.00 -11.60 -2.30
N ASP A 159 -8.15 -10.99 -1.98
CA ASP A 159 -8.30 -9.84 -1.11
C ASP A 159 -7.58 -8.57 -1.56
N LEU A 160 -7.04 -8.55 -2.77
CA LEU A 160 -6.45 -7.34 -3.37
C LEU A 160 -7.51 -6.51 -4.09
N LEU A 161 -7.22 -5.22 -4.29
CA LEU A 161 -8.01 -4.37 -5.16
C LEU A 161 -7.76 -4.78 -6.62
N ILE A 162 -8.83 -5.01 -7.37
CA ILE A 162 -8.80 -5.27 -8.80
C ILE A 162 -9.24 -4.01 -9.52
N THR A 163 -8.27 -3.32 -10.11
CA THR A 163 -8.51 -2.09 -10.88
C THR A 163 -8.87 -2.42 -12.32
N LYS A 164 -9.65 -1.54 -12.97
CA LYS A 164 -10.06 -1.71 -14.38
C LYS A 164 -8.89 -1.87 -15.34
N ASN A 165 -7.87 -1.03 -15.21
CA ASN A 165 -6.78 -0.91 -16.19
C ASN A 165 -5.48 -1.61 -15.78
N TYR A 166 -5.32 -1.96 -14.49
CA TYR A 166 -4.08 -2.58 -14.00
C TYR A 166 -4.33 -3.89 -13.22
N GLY A 167 -5.59 -4.30 -13.04
CA GLY A 167 -5.93 -5.48 -12.25
C GLY A 167 -5.38 -5.36 -10.82
N PRO A 168 -4.80 -6.43 -10.26
CA PRO A 168 -4.20 -6.42 -8.92
C PRO A 168 -2.78 -5.82 -8.85
N ARG A 169 -2.21 -5.34 -9.97
CA ARG A 169 -0.82 -4.84 -10.06
C ARG A 169 -0.65 -3.42 -9.54
N VAL A 170 -1.25 -3.13 -8.39
CA VAL A 170 -1.22 -1.81 -7.78
C VAL A 170 -0.68 -1.88 -6.36
N ARG A 171 0.06 -0.84 -5.96
CA ARG A 171 0.40 -0.57 -4.56
C ARG A 171 -0.32 0.68 -4.14
N LEU A 172 -1.07 0.55 -3.05
CA LEU A 172 -1.97 1.60 -2.58
C LEU A 172 -1.30 2.41 -1.49
N PHE A 173 -1.56 3.71 -1.51
CA PHE A 173 -1.08 4.66 -0.54
C PHE A 173 -2.23 5.58 -0.12
N GLY A 174 -2.18 6.06 1.12
CA GLY A 174 -3.16 7.00 1.65
C GLY A 174 -2.51 8.25 2.21
N LEU A 175 -3.23 9.36 2.08
CA LEU A 175 -2.98 10.62 2.78
C LEU A 175 -4.29 11.09 3.41
N ILE A 176 -4.30 11.19 4.74
CA ILE A 176 -5.47 11.61 5.52
C ILE A 176 -5.50 13.14 5.56
N THR A 177 -6.65 13.75 5.34
CA THR A 177 -6.82 15.20 5.44
C THR A 177 -8.14 15.59 6.10
N ASP A 178 -8.16 16.78 6.69
CA ASP A 178 -9.37 17.45 7.21
C ASP A 178 -10.01 18.41 6.19
N ALA A 179 -9.49 18.43 4.96
CA ALA A 179 -10.11 19.13 3.85
C ALA A 179 -11.53 18.62 3.57
N ASP A 180 -12.46 19.56 3.44
CA ASP A 180 -13.86 19.29 3.09
C ASP A 180 -14.00 19.31 1.58
N ILE A 181 -13.72 18.17 0.95
CA ILE A 181 -13.73 18.02 -0.51
C ILE A 181 -14.63 16.84 -0.89
N GLU A 182 -15.26 16.97 -2.06
CA GLU A 182 -16.19 15.96 -2.57
C GLU A 182 -15.48 14.63 -2.85
N PRO A 183 -15.89 13.50 -2.25
CA PRO A 183 -15.30 12.21 -2.57
C PRO A 183 -15.44 11.83 -4.04
N THR A 184 -14.51 11.03 -4.55
CA THR A 184 -14.65 10.50 -5.90
C THR A 184 -15.82 9.50 -5.95
N PRO A 185 -16.60 9.48 -7.05
CA PRO A 185 -17.70 8.54 -7.17
C PRO A 185 -17.23 7.10 -7.03
N LYS A 186 -17.92 6.34 -6.18
CA LYS A 186 -17.72 4.91 -6.06
C LYS A 186 -18.08 4.21 -7.37
N ASP A 187 -17.32 3.16 -7.70
CA ASP A 187 -17.57 2.30 -8.84
C ASP A 187 -18.03 0.92 -8.34
N ASP A 188 -19.27 0.55 -8.63
CA ASP A 188 -19.89 -0.71 -8.17
C ASP A 188 -19.62 -1.89 -9.14
N ILE A 189 -18.79 -1.68 -10.18
CA ILE A 189 -18.43 -2.76 -11.10
C ILE A 189 -17.53 -3.77 -10.40
N ASP A 190 -17.93 -5.05 -10.41
CA ASP A 190 -17.03 -6.13 -10.01
C ASP A 190 -16.03 -6.49 -11.13
N TYR A 191 -14.80 -6.01 -10.95
CA TYR A 191 -13.66 -6.30 -11.82
C TYR A 191 -13.04 -7.69 -11.60
N CYS A 192 -13.36 -8.40 -10.52
CA CYS A 192 -12.90 -9.78 -10.33
C CYS A 192 -13.50 -10.74 -11.36
N ARG A 193 -14.75 -10.48 -11.77
CA ARG A 193 -15.51 -11.26 -12.77
C ARG A 193 -15.51 -12.76 -12.49
N ASP A 194 -15.58 -13.11 -11.20
CA ASP A 194 -15.61 -14.48 -10.68
C ASP A 194 -14.46 -15.41 -11.16
N CYS A 195 -13.33 -14.88 -11.61
CA CYS A 195 -12.26 -15.73 -12.11
C CYS A 195 -11.41 -16.36 -11.00
N GLN A 196 -10.74 -17.48 -11.29
CA GLN A 196 -10.01 -18.29 -10.30
C GLN A 196 -8.48 -18.25 -10.49
N VAL A 197 -7.95 -17.28 -11.23
CA VAL A 197 -6.52 -17.22 -11.56
C VAL A 197 -5.66 -17.13 -10.30
N CYS A 198 -6.01 -16.26 -9.36
CA CYS A 198 -5.26 -16.11 -8.11
C CYS A 198 -5.33 -17.35 -7.21
N ILE A 199 -6.45 -18.07 -7.21
CA ILE A 199 -6.60 -19.34 -6.48
C ILE A 199 -5.64 -20.38 -7.07
N LYS A 200 -5.66 -20.54 -8.40
CA LYS A 200 -4.83 -21.52 -9.12
C LYS A 200 -3.35 -21.19 -9.08
N SER A 201 -2.98 -19.91 -9.05
CA SER A 201 -1.58 -19.48 -9.00
C SER A 201 -1.00 -19.42 -7.59
N CYS A 202 -1.81 -19.61 -6.54
CA CYS A 202 -1.35 -19.45 -5.15
C CYS A 202 -0.48 -20.64 -4.72
N PRO A 203 0.84 -20.47 -4.50
CA PRO A 203 1.72 -21.58 -4.18
C PRO A 203 1.53 -22.14 -2.76
N SER A 204 0.96 -21.36 -1.85
CA SER A 204 0.68 -21.79 -0.48
C SER A 204 -0.75 -22.31 -0.28
N GLY A 205 -1.61 -22.20 -1.30
CA GLY A 205 -3.04 -22.53 -1.16
C GLY A 205 -3.81 -21.59 -0.20
N ALA A 206 -3.30 -20.38 0.04
CA ALA A 206 -3.92 -19.43 0.96
C ALA A 206 -5.19 -18.75 0.41
N ILE A 207 -5.42 -18.80 -0.90
CA ILE A 207 -6.51 -18.07 -1.57
C ILE A 207 -7.65 -19.05 -1.89
N SER A 208 -8.87 -18.64 -1.54
CA SER A 208 -10.12 -19.38 -1.73
C SER A 208 -11.21 -18.48 -2.31
N GLU A 209 -12.39 -19.04 -2.58
CA GLU A 209 -13.59 -18.27 -2.92
C GLU A 209 -13.98 -17.25 -1.83
N SER A 210 -13.62 -17.51 -0.58
CA SER A 210 -13.92 -16.63 0.56
C SER A 210 -12.88 -15.54 0.83
N GLY A 211 -11.78 -15.50 0.07
CA GLY A 211 -10.66 -14.58 0.30
C GLY A 211 -9.34 -15.30 0.56
N CYS A 212 -8.35 -14.52 1.02
CA CYS A 212 -7.00 -14.97 1.33
C CYS A 212 -6.83 -15.14 2.85
N ASP A 213 -6.39 -16.31 3.32
CA ASP A 213 -6.00 -16.51 4.71
C ASP A 213 -4.57 -15.98 4.97
N PRO A 214 -4.39 -14.88 5.72
CA PRO A 214 -3.07 -14.32 5.99
C PRO A 214 -2.17 -15.25 6.81
N LYS A 215 -2.73 -16.17 7.61
CA LYS A 215 -1.96 -17.12 8.41
C LYS A 215 -1.30 -18.19 7.55
N VAL A 216 -1.90 -18.51 6.41
CA VAL A 216 -1.34 -19.43 5.40
C VAL A 216 -0.45 -18.66 4.41
N CYS A 217 -0.86 -17.45 4.02
CA CYS A 217 -0.11 -16.63 3.06
C CYS A 217 1.22 -16.13 3.62
N SER A 218 1.20 -15.50 4.80
CA SER A 218 2.36 -14.75 5.33
C SER A 218 3.60 -15.63 5.53
N PRO A 219 3.54 -16.86 6.07
CA PRO A 219 4.75 -17.69 6.21
C PRO A 219 5.44 -18.01 4.88
N TYR A 220 4.67 -18.07 3.78
CA TYR A 220 5.21 -18.28 2.44
C TYR A 220 5.68 -16.97 1.82
N ALA A 221 4.80 -15.96 1.76
CA ALA A 221 5.07 -14.68 1.12
C ALA A 221 6.13 -13.86 1.86
N MET A 222 6.29 -14.08 3.17
CA MET A 222 7.20 -13.38 4.07
C MET A 222 8.20 -14.34 4.71
N LYS A 223 8.71 -15.32 3.95
CA LYS A 223 9.59 -16.40 4.46
C LYS A 223 10.85 -15.90 5.18
N ASN A 224 11.28 -14.67 4.94
CA ASN A 224 12.46 -14.05 5.57
C ASN A 224 12.08 -13.06 6.71
N GLY A 225 10.81 -13.04 7.12
CA GLY A 225 10.32 -12.19 8.19
C GLY A 225 10.62 -12.71 9.59
N LEU A 226 10.15 -11.96 10.60
CA LEU A 226 10.40 -12.21 12.02
C LEU A 226 10.11 -13.67 12.46
N PRO A 227 8.99 -14.32 12.08
CA PRO A 227 8.73 -15.70 12.50
C PRO A 227 9.82 -16.70 12.08
N SER A 228 10.37 -16.55 10.87
CA SER A 228 11.45 -17.42 10.37
C SER A 228 12.77 -17.16 11.07
N ILE A 229 13.08 -15.89 11.35
CA ILE A 229 14.25 -15.50 12.14
C ILE A 229 14.19 -16.13 13.54
N LEU A 230 13.03 -16.05 14.22
CA LEU A 230 12.84 -16.67 15.53
C LEU A 230 12.96 -18.19 15.47
N LYS A 231 12.38 -18.83 14.43
CA LYS A 231 12.52 -20.27 14.20
C LYS A 231 13.98 -20.67 14.01
N PHE A 232 14.75 -19.89 13.26
CA PHE A 232 16.17 -20.11 13.06
C PHE A 232 16.95 -20.05 14.38
N PHE A 233 16.74 -19.02 15.20
CA PHE A 233 17.37 -18.90 16.52
C PHE A 233 17.04 -20.08 17.44
N LYS A 234 15.80 -20.58 17.42
CA LYS A 234 15.42 -21.79 18.15
C LYS A 234 16.20 -23.05 17.70
N THR A 235 16.67 -23.10 16.45
CA THR A 235 17.56 -24.20 16.02
C THR A 235 18.97 -24.11 16.60
N LEU A 236 19.40 -22.92 17.05
CA LEU A 236 20.69 -22.72 17.70
C LEU A 236 20.64 -23.10 19.18
N GLU A 237 19.50 -22.86 19.84
CA GLU A 237 19.28 -23.22 21.25
C GLU A 237 19.55 -24.71 21.52
N ASN A 238 19.24 -25.57 20.55
CA ASN A 238 19.41 -27.02 20.66
C ASN A 238 20.81 -27.52 20.25
N GLU A 239 21.75 -26.64 19.88
CA GLU A 239 23.08 -27.02 19.40
C GLU A 239 24.18 -26.63 20.39
N SER A 240 24.90 -27.61 20.92
CA SER A 240 25.97 -27.39 21.91
C SER A 240 27.38 -27.28 21.30
N SER A 241 27.56 -27.65 20.02
CA SER A 241 28.86 -27.55 19.34
C SER A 241 29.10 -26.15 18.78
N PRO A 242 30.15 -25.42 19.24
CA PRO A 242 30.50 -24.10 18.71
C PRO A 242 30.75 -24.10 17.19
N GLN A 243 31.36 -25.17 16.66
CA GLN A 243 31.62 -25.30 15.23
C GLN A 243 30.33 -25.41 14.41
N LYS A 244 29.34 -26.16 14.91
CA LYS A 244 28.04 -26.29 14.25
C LYS A 244 27.21 -25.01 14.35
N ILE A 245 27.23 -24.32 15.49
CA ILE A 245 26.64 -22.98 15.64
C ILE A 245 27.25 -22.03 14.60
N PHE A 246 28.58 -21.93 14.54
CA PHE A 246 29.27 -21.04 13.60
C PHE A 246 28.95 -21.37 12.14
N LYS A 247 28.84 -22.67 11.80
CA LYS A 247 28.41 -23.11 10.47
C LYS A 247 26.98 -22.65 10.14
N LYS A 248 26.03 -22.78 11.09
CA LYS A 248 24.65 -22.29 10.91
C LYS A 248 24.59 -20.77 10.75
N LEU A 249 25.37 -20.03 11.53
CA LEU A 249 25.46 -18.56 11.44
C LEU A 249 26.05 -18.07 10.11
N ARG A 250 26.72 -18.93 9.34
CA ARG A 250 27.24 -18.65 8.00
C ARG A 250 26.41 -19.26 6.87
N SER A 251 25.22 -19.76 7.18
CA SER A 251 24.32 -20.36 6.20
C SER A 251 23.73 -19.30 5.26
N LEU A 252 23.28 -19.74 4.09
CA LEU A 252 22.57 -18.89 3.13
C LEU A 252 21.30 -18.29 3.72
N GLU A 253 20.64 -18.99 4.66
CA GLU A 253 19.46 -18.49 5.36
C GLU A 253 19.77 -17.20 6.16
N ILE A 254 20.93 -17.12 6.81
CA ILE A 254 21.38 -15.87 7.45
C ILE A 254 21.64 -14.76 6.42
N TRP A 255 22.14 -15.11 5.23
CA TRP A 255 22.39 -14.12 4.18
C TRP A 255 21.08 -13.57 3.62
N ASP A 256 20.07 -14.42 3.46
CA ASP A 256 18.72 -14.02 3.07
C ASP A 256 18.06 -13.13 4.14
N PHE A 257 18.20 -13.46 5.43
CA PHE A 257 17.74 -12.60 6.53
C PHE A 257 18.45 -11.25 6.53
N TRP A 258 19.78 -11.24 6.35
CA TRP A 258 20.54 -9.99 6.24
C TRP A 258 20.02 -9.13 5.08
N GLN A 259 19.76 -9.72 3.92
CA GLN A 259 19.20 -9.01 2.77
C GLN A 259 17.80 -8.45 3.07
N ALA A 260 16.92 -9.26 3.68
CA ALA A 260 15.57 -8.86 4.10
C ALA A 260 15.57 -7.68 5.08
N LEU A 261 16.40 -7.76 6.12
CA LEU A 261 16.52 -6.70 7.12
C LEU A 261 17.16 -5.44 6.54
N SER A 262 18.16 -5.56 5.67
CA SER A 262 18.85 -4.41 5.07
C SER A 262 17.96 -3.63 4.09
N GLN A 263 17.06 -4.33 3.38
CA GLN A 263 16.12 -3.69 2.45
C GLN A 263 14.84 -3.22 3.15
N GLY A 264 14.53 -3.73 4.35
CA GLY A 264 13.25 -3.47 5.03
C GLY A 264 12.06 -4.17 4.37
N SER A 265 12.33 -5.13 3.48
CA SER A 265 11.34 -5.82 2.66
C SER A 265 11.62 -7.31 2.72
N PHE A 266 10.65 -8.06 3.23
CA PHE A 266 10.72 -9.51 3.39
C PHE A 266 9.72 -10.24 2.48
N TYR A 267 9.19 -9.54 1.47
CA TYR A 267 8.18 -10.05 0.55
C TYR A 267 8.82 -10.82 -0.62
N GLU A 268 8.36 -12.05 -0.85
CA GLU A 268 9.01 -13.02 -1.75
C GLU A 268 8.05 -13.66 -2.76
N CYS A 269 6.74 -13.37 -2.69
CA CYS A 269 5.73 -14.01 -3.54
C CYS A 269 4.85 -12.98 -4.25
N PHE A 270 4.79 -13.04 -5.59
CA PHE A 270 4.05 -12.07 -6.40
C PHE A 270 2.95 -12.73 -7.28
N MET A 271 2.68 -14.02 -7.08
CA MET A 271 1.85 -14.83 -7.98
C MET A 271 0.39 -14.36 -8.11
N CYS A 272 -0.17 -13.76 -7.05
CA CYS A 272 -1.55 -13.26 -7.08
C CYS A 272 -1.69 -11.88 -7.75
N ILE A 273 -0.57 -11.21 -8.03
CA ILE A 273 -0.55 -9.95 -8.80
C ILE A 273 0.01 -10.12 -10.20
N GLN A 274 0.66 -11.25 -10.50
CA GLN A 274 1.33 -11.48 -11.78
C GLN A 274 0.39 -11.42 -12.98
N TYR A 275 -0.88 -11.80 -12.84
CA TYR A 275 -1.80 -11.88 -13.96
C TYR A 275 -2.74 -10.68 -13.99
N PHE A 276 -2.64 -9.89 -15.07
CA PHE A 276 -3.45 -8.69 -15.26
C PHE A 276 -4.91 -9.01 -15.61
N MET A 277 -5.16 -10.03 -16.43
CA MET A 277 -6.51 -10.47 -16.82
C MET A 277 -6.59 -12.00 -16.90
N CYS A 278 -7.77 -12.54 -16.65
CA CYS A 278 -8.01 -13.98 -16.71
C CYS A 278 -7.78 -14.54 -18.13
N ILE A 279 -7.89 -13.70 -19.17
CA ILE A 279 -7.54 -14.02 -20.56
C ILE A 279 -6.03 -14.23 -20.72
N GLN A 280 -5.18 -13.41 -20.10
CA GLN A 280 -3.72 -13.57 -20.21
C GLN A 280 -3.23 -14.86 -19.55
N TYR A 281 -3.84 -15.26 -18.43
CA TYR A 281 -3.57 -16.57 -17.81
C TYR A 281 -3.95 -17.73 -18.73
N PHE A 282 -5.06 -17.61 -19.46
CA PHE A 282 -5.47 -18.62 -20.45
C PHE A 282 -4.44 -18.71 -21.59
N TRP A 283 -3.96 -17.58 -22.12
CA TRP A 283 -2.92 -17.58 -23.16
C TRP A 283 -1.57 -18.10 -22.66
N SER A 284 -1.16 -17.80 -21.42
CA SER A 284 0.08 -18.34 -20.85
C SER A 284 0.02 -19.85 -20.64
N LEU A 285 -1.15 -20.39 -20.24
CA LEU A 285 -1.39 -21.84 -20.19
C LEU A 285 -1.34 -22.48 -21.59
N VAL A 286 -1.95 -21.84 -22.59
CA VAL A 286 -1.99 -22.35 -23.97
C VAL A 286 -0.61 -22.30 -24.63
N MET A 287 0.21 -21.29 -24.31
CA MET A 287 1.55 -21.09 -24.89
C MET A 287 2.66 -21.79 -24.09
N GLY A 288 2.35 -22.44 -22.96
CA GLY A 288 3.33 -23.19 -22.15
C GLY A 288 4.35 -22.33 -21.39
N TYR A 289 3.96 -21.12 -20.99
CA TYR A 289 4.79 -20.23 -20.15
C TYR A 289 4.58 -20.45 -18.64
N ILE A 290 3.84 -21.50 -18.25
CA ILE A 290 3.57 -21.93 -16.87
C ILE A 290 3.87 -23.42 -16.77
#